data_AF-A0A9D1TWW1-F1
#
_entry.id   AF-A0A9D1TWW1-F1
#
_cell.length_a   1.000
_cell.length_b   1.000
_cell.length_c   1.000
_cell.angle_alpha   90.00
_cell.angle_beta   90.00
_cell.angle_gamma   90.00
#
_symmetry.space_group_name_H-M   'P 1'
#
loop_
_entity.id
_entity.type
_entity.pdbx_description
1 polymer ?
#
loop_
_entity_poly.entity_id
_entity_poly.type
_entity_poly.pdbx_seq_one_letter_code
_entity_poly.pdbx_strand_id
1 'polypeptide(L)' 'MEGDYELVMQNSQNYQLQQSSGETLVRIMHRGLNGGWDIETKKAFSPAELCGIFVFCRYIEQENEFLVV' A
#
# COMPACT_ATOMS: atom_id res chain seq x y z
N MET A 1 12.62 -12.93 -12.16
CA MET A 1 13.58 -11.99 -11.56
C MET A 1 12.97 -11.55 -10.26
N GLU A 2 13.37 -12.18 -9.15
CA GLU A 2 13.03 -11.72 -7.81
C GLU A 2 13.87 -10.47 -7.56
N GLY A 3 13.22 -9.31 -7.56
CA GLY A 3 13.81 -8.08 -7.06
C GLY A 3 13.34 -7.86 -5.63
N ASP A 4 14.15 -7.23 -4.79
CA ASP A 4 13.70 -6.86 -3.45
C ASP A 4 12.64 -5.76 -3.58
N TYR A 5 11.50 -5.98 -2.94
CA TYR A 5 10.40 -5.02 -2.86
C TYR A 5 10.21 -4.57 -1.41
N GLU A 6 9.95 -3.29 -1.24
CA GLU A 6 9.66 -2.69 0.06
C GLU A 6 8.24 -2.11 0.05
N LEU A 7 7.43 -2.49 1.04
CA LEU A 7 6.11 -1.92 1.25
C LEU A 7 6.21 -0.83 2.33
N VAL A 8 6.05 0.41 1.91
CA VAL A 8 6.18 1.60 2.76
C VAL A 8 4.80 2.16 3.08
N MET A 9 4.43 2.16 4.35
CA MET A 9 3.22 2.81 4.86
C MET A 9 3.58 4.23 5.32
N GLN A 10 3.43 5.23 4.43
CA GLN A 10 3.86 6.60 4.73
C GLN A 10 2.98 7.24 5.81
N ASN A 11 1.69 6.90 5.80
CA ASN A 11 0.70 7.19 6.83
C ASN A 11 -0.55 6.35 6.54
N SER A 12 -1.56 6.45 7.42
CA SER A 12 -2.84 5.75 7.33
C SER A 12 -3.68 6.04 6.08
N GLN A 13 -3.24 6.98 5.22
CA GLN A 13 -3.90 7.37 3.97
C GLN A 13 -3.04 7.13 2.73
N ASN A 14 -1.75 6.75 2.86
CA ASN A 14 -0.83 6.65 1.73
C ASN A 14 0.14 5.48 1.90
N TYR A 15 0.04 4.50 1.00
CA TYR A 15 0.93 3.33 0.96
C TYR A 15 1.62 3.22 -0.40
N GLN A 16 2.82 2.66 -0.40
CA GLN A 16 3.62 2.51 -1.60
C GLN A 16 4.35 1.17 -1.63
N LEU A 17 4.31 0.46 -2.75
CA LEU A 17 5.21 -0.65 -3.04
C LEU A 17 6.36 -0.13 -3.90
N GLN A 18 7.58 -0.21 -3.40
CA GLN A 18 8.78 0.27 -4.06
C GLN A 18 9.68 -0.91 -4.41
N GLN A 19 10.36 -0.82 -5.55
CA GLN A 19 11.48 -1.69 -5.89
C GLN A 19 12.75 -1.14 -5.22
N SER A 20 13.74 -1.99 -5.00
CA SER A 20 15.06 -1.62 -4.46
C SER A 20 15.81 -0.56 -5.29
N SER A 21 15.41 -0.34 -6.54
CA SER A 21 15.88 0.78 -7.37
C SER A 21 15.34 2.15 -6.97
N GLY A 22 14.39 2.21 -6.01
CA GLY A 22 13.64 3.40 -5.64
C GLY A 22 12.40 3.64 -6.51
N GLU A 23 12.11 2.79 -7.49
CA GLU A 23 10.93 2.93 -8.32
C GLU A 23 9.66 2.50 -7.57
N THR A 24 8.70 3.44 -7.41
CA THR A 24 7.36 3.11 -6.94
C THR A 24 6.56 2.40 -8.02
N LEU A 25 6.11 1.18 -7.72
CA LEU A 25 5.34 0.32 -8.62
C LEU A 25 3.86 0.37 -8.35
N VAL A 26 3.46 0.48 -7.07
CA VAL A 26 2.07 0.60 -6.64
C VAL A 26 1.94 1.77 -5.68
N ARG A 27 0.92 2.60 -5.86
CA ARG A 27 0.52 3.64 -4.91
C ARG A 27 -0.93 3.41 -4.52
N ILE A 28 -1.19 3.45 -3.22
CA ILE A 28 -2.54 3.33 -2.66
C ILE A 28 -2.82 4.58 -1.84
N MET A 29 -3.82 5.35 -2.24
CA MET A 29 -4.07 6.70 -1.71
C MET A 29 -5.54 6.84 -1.31
N HIS A 30 -5.79 7.29 -0.09
CA HIS A 30 -7.15 7.60 0.36
C HIS A 30 -7.62 8.92 -0.26
N ARG A 31 -8.88 8.99 -0.69
CA ARG A 31 -9.46 10.17 -1.35
C ARG A 31 -9.90 11.29 -0.39
N GLY A 32 -9.45 11.25 0.86
CA GLY A 32 -9.82 12.21 1.89
C GLY A 32 -11.33 12.22 2.16
N LEU A 33 -11.95 13.39 2.04
CA LEU A 33 -13.37 13.61 2.39
C LEU A 33 -14.36 12.84 1.51
N ASN A 34 -13.96 12.49 0.29
CA ASN A 34 -14.82 11.73 -0.62
C ASN A 34 -14.90 10.23 -0.28
N GLY A 35 -14.03 9.77 0.63
CA GLY A 35 -13.92 8.37 1.00
C GLY A 35 -13.42 7.47 -0.14
N GLY A 36 -13.04 6.25 0.23
CA GLY A 36 -12.50 5.28 -0.71
C GLY A 36 -11.04 5.54 -1.07
N TRP A 37 -10.54 4.72 -2.00
CA TRP A 37 -9.12 4.59 -2.29
C TRP A 37 -8.85 4.54 -3.79
N ASP A 38 -7.75 5.18 -4.19
CA ASP A 38 -7.15 5.03 -5.51
C ASP A 38 -5.98 4.04 -5.42
N ILE A 39 -5.89 3.15 -6.41
CA ILE A 39 -4.78 2.22 -6.57
C ILE A 39 -4.19 2.45 -7.96
N GLU A 40 -2.99 3.01 -7.99
CA GLU A 40 -2.22 3.24 -9.21
C GLU A 40 -1.11 2.20 -9.33
N THR A 41 -0.88 1.66 -10.53
CA THR A 41 0.19 0.71 -10.79
C THR A 41 0.92 0.99 -12.10
N LYS A 42 2.24 0.79 -12.10
CA LYS A 42 3.09 0.87 -13.30
C LYS A 42 3.35 -0.48 -13.97
N LYS A 43 2.99 -1.59 -13.31
CA LYS A 43 3.11 -2.95 -13.85
C LYS A 43 1.74 -3.64 -13.86
N ALA A 44 1.64 -4.71 -14.64
CA ALA A 44 0.48 -5.58 -14.62
C ALA A 44 0.50 -6.42 -13.33
N PHE A 45 -0.21 -5.94 -12.30
CA PHE A 45 -0.60 -6.75 -11.15
C PHE A 45 -2.01 -7.27 -11.39
N SER A 46 -2.28 -8.49 -10.97
CA SER A 46 -3.64 -9.00 -10.89
C SER A 46 -4.43 -8.22 -9.84
N PRO A 47 -5.76 -8.13 -9.99
CA PRO A 47 -6.62 -7.52 -8.96
C PRO A 47 -6.44 -8.17 -7.58
N ALA A 48 -6.21 -9.49 -7.53
CA ALA A 48 -6.00 -10.21 -6.29
C ALA A 48 -4.73 -9.78 -5.56
N GLU A 49 -3.62 -9.57 -6.28
CA GLU A 49 -2.37 -9.07 -5.69
C GLU A 49 -2.54 -7.66 -5.12
N LEU A 50 -3.20 -6.76 -5.86
CA LEU A 50 -3.48 -5.39 -5.41
C LEU A 50 -4.39 -5.36 -4.18
N CYS A 51 -5.46 -6.16 -4.18
CA CYS A 51 -6.34 -6.29 -3.03
C CYS A 51 -5.62 -6.90 -1.82
N GLY A 52 -4.75 -7.89 -2.02
CA GLY A 52 -3.95 -8.50 -0.97
C GLY A 52 -3.04 -7.47 -0.29
N ILE A 53 -2.31 -6.67 -1.07
CA ILE A 53 -1.47 -5.58 -0.55
C ILE A 53 -2.33 -4.57 0.23
N PHE A 54 -3.45 -4.13 -0.34
CA PHE A 54 -4.33 -3.17 0.31
C PHE A 54 -4.85 -3.68 1.66
N VAL A 55 -5.41 -4.89 1.70
CA VAL A 55 -5.93 -5.50 2.92
C VAL A 55 -4.83 -5.68 3.96
N PHE A 56 -3.63 -6.10 3.53
CA PHE A 56 -2.48 -6.24 4.41
C PHE A 56 -2.09 -4.91 5.05
N CYS A 57 -2.00 -3.81 4.29
CA CYS A 57 -1.75 -2.48 4.86
C CYS A 57 -2.80 -2.09 5.90
N ARG A 58 -4.09 -2.31 5.59
CA ARG A 58 -5.18 -1.99 6.52
C ARG A 58 -5.14 -2.83 7.80
N TYR A 59 -4.74 -4.09 7.70
CA TYR A 59 -4.56 -4.97 8.85
C TYR A 59 -3.43 -4.48 9.77
N ILE A 60 -2.25 -4.18 9.21
CA ILE A 60 -1.10 -3.69 10.01
C ILE A 60 -1.40 -2.36 10.70
N GLU A 61 -2.08 -1.43 10.02
CA GLU A 61 -2.52 -0.18 10.63
C GLU A 61 -3.44 -0.42 11.84
N GLN A 62 -4.38 -1.36 11.73
CA GLN A 62 -5.27 -1.72 12.83
C GLN A 62 -4.51 -2.31 14.04
N GLU A 63 -3.49 -3.14 13.80
CA GLU A 63 -2.64 -3.67 14.87
C GLU A 63 -1.81 -2.56 15.54
N ASN A 64 -1.39 -1.53 14.79
CA ASN A 64 -0.66 -0.39 15.33
C ASN A 64 -1.55 0.55 16.17
N GLU A 65 -2.84 0.69 15.85
CA GLU A 65 -3.79 1.48 16.65
C GLU A 65 -3.99 0.91 18.07
N PHE A 66 -3.76 -0.40 18.29
CA PHE A 66 -3.87 -1.04 19.60
C PHE A 66 -2.76 -0.64 20.60
N LEU A 67 -1.69 0.03 20.16
CA LEU A 67 -0.56 0.40 21.01
C LEU A 67 -0.63 1.84 21.57
N VAL A 68 -1.66 2.62 21.24
CA VAL A 68 -1.85 3.96 21.81
C VAL A 68 -2.67 3.84 23.10
N VAL A 69 -1.97 3.67 24.23
CA VAL A 69 -2.50 3.78 25.61
C VAL A 69 -2.17 5.16 26.17
#